data_AF-A0A934ZGP9-F1
#
_entry.id   AF-A0A934ZGP9-F1
#
_cell.length_a   1.000
_cell.length_b   1.000
_cell.length_c   1.000
_cell.angle_alpha   90.00
_cell.angle_beta   90.00
_cell.angle_gamma   90.00
#
_symmetry.space_group_name_H-M   'P 1'
#
loop_
_entity.id
_entity.type
_entity.pdbx_description
1 polymer ?
#
loop_
_entity_poly.entity_id
_entity_poly.type
_entity_poly.pdbx_seq_one_letter_code
_entity_poly.pdbx_strand_id
1 'polypeptide(L)'
;MAHASTPRPCVSSPTPCVPPPRTESSRTRRGRSPREIRRQLSHDENAASPSLALQERQHIERTLERCGYNLLRTAQALGIARSTLYERIKDYGIKVPTRSA
;
A
#
# COMPACT_ATOMS: atom_id res chain seq x y z
N MET A 1 68.40 -34.18 -2.75
CA MET A 1 67.05 -34.07 -3.34
C MET A 1 66.14 -35.05 -2.63
N ALA A 2 65.25 -34.57 -1.75
CA ALA A 2 64.15 -35.36 -1.19
C ALA A 2 63.06 -34.38 -0.73
N HIS A 3 62.04 -34.21 -1.56
CA HIS A 3 60.88 -33.37 -1.27
C HIS A 3 59.91 -34.15 -0.38
N ALA A 4 59.85 -33.82 0.91
CA ALA A 4 58.83 -34.34 1.81
C ALA A 4 57.49 -33.68 1.46
N SER A 5 56.56 -34.49 0.95
CA SER A 5 55.18 -34.10 0.62
C SER A 5 54.38 -33.93 1.90
N THR A 6 53.93 -32.71 2.20
CA THR A 6 52.94 -32.45 3.27
C THR A 6 51.52 -32.70 2.74
N PRO A 7 50.65 -33.36 3.54
CA PRO A 7 49.31 -33.78 3.10
C PRO A 7 48.29 -32.63 3.02
N ARG A 8 47.27 -32.84 2.17
CA ARG A 8 46.16 -31.91 1.88
C ARG A 8 45.27 -31.70 3.11
N PRO A 9 44.72 -30.50 3.36
CA PRO A 9 43.74 -30.29 4.41
C PRO A 9 42.37 -30.89 4.03
N CYS A 10 41.80 -31.66 4.95
CA CYS A 10 40.46 -32.23 4.87
C CYS A 10 39.41 -31.12 4.95
N VAL A 11 38.59 -30.94 3.90
CA VAL A 11 37.41 -30.07 3.94
C VAL A 11 36.26 -30.80 4.63
N SER A 12 36.08 -30.54 5.93
CA SER A 12 34.89 -30.93 6.68
C SER A 12 34.04 -29.70 6.94
N SER A 13 33.08 -29.44 6.05
CA SER A 13 32.01 -28.47 6.29
C SER A 13 30.72 -29.23 6.62
N PRO A 14 30.25 -29.27 7.87
CA PRO A 14 28.93 -29.81 8.17
C PRO A 14 27.87 -28.78 7.79
N THR A 15 27.03 -29.10 6.82
CA THR A 15 25.79 -28.34 6.57
C THR A 15 24.89 -28.42 7.80
N PRO A 16 24.42 -27.29 8.38
CA PRO A 16 23.41 -27.34 9.43
C PRO A 16 22.04 -27.68 8.82
N CYS A 17 21.42 -28.75 9.32
CA CYS A 17 20.02 -29.08 9.07
C CYS A 17 19.13 -27.93 9.56
N VAL A 18 18.54 -27.15 8.65
CA VAL A 18 17.46 -26.22 8.96
C VAL A 18 16.14 -27.01 8.94
N PRO A 19 15.37 -27.08 10.05
CA PRO A 19 14.03 -27.68 10.02
C PRO A 19 13.02 -26.74 9.32
N PRO A 20 11.98 -27.27 8.64
CA PRO A 20 10.96 -26.44 8.00
C PRO A 20 10.14 -25.66 9.03
N PRO A 21 9.62 -24.48 8.68
CA PRO A 21 8.75 -23.71 9.56
C PRO A 21 7.47 -24.50 9.85
N ARG A 22 7.20 -24.76 11.13
CA ARG A 22 5.93 -25.32 11.59
C ARG A 22 4.83 -24.30 11.28
N THR A 23 4.01 -24.58 10.27
CA THR A 23 2.75 -23.90 10.06
C THR A 23 1.80 -24.25 11.21
N GLU A 24 1.74 -23.41 12.24
CA GLU A 24 0.68 -23.47 13.25
C GLU A 24 -0.27 -22.28 13.08
N SER A 25 -0.95 -22.27 11.93
CA SER A 25 -2.09 -21.40 11.68
C SER A 25 -3.35 -22.04 12.26
N SER A 26 -3.42 -22.14 13.58
CA SER A 26 -4.56 -22.77 14.26
C SER A 26 -4.71 -22.27 15.69
N ARG A 27 -5.03 -20.98 15.85
CA ARG A 27 -5.57 -20.50 17.12
C ARG A 27 -6.61 -19.39 16.95
N THR A 28 -7.76 -19.73 16.38
CA THR A 28 -9.00 -18.97 16.68
C THR A 28 -10.22 -19.88 16.63
N ARG A 29 -10.34 -20.76 17.64
CA ARG A 29 -11.61 -21.37 18.01
C ARG A 29 -12.28 -20.48 19.05
N ARG A 30 -13.18 -19.60 18.62
CA ARG A 30 -14.38 -19.16 19.36
C ARG A 30 -15.27 -18.41 18.39
N GLY A 31 -16.37 -19.05 18.00
CA GLY A 31 -17.34 -18.47 17.09
C GLY A 31 -17.86 -17.15 17.66
N ARG A 32 -17.55 -16.04 16.98
CA ARG A 32 -18.35 -14.84 17.15
C ARG A 32 -19.74 -15.17 16.63
N SER A 33 -20.75 -15.01 17.49
CA SER A 33 -22.12 -15.21 17.05
C SER A 33 -22.44 -14.21 15.92
N PRO A 34 -23.20 -14.59 14.89
CA PRO A 34 -23.61 -13.66 13.83
C PRO A 34 -24.30 -12.39 14.38
N ARG A 35 -24.92 -12.50 15.56
CA ARG A 35 -25.55 -11.38 16.27
C ARG A 35 -24.55 -10.35 16.78
N GLU A 36 -23.34 -10.75 17.16
CA GLU A 36 -22.33 -9.85 17.71
C GLU A 36 -21.60 -9.06 16.62
N ILE A 37 -21.36 -9.70 15.47
CA ILE A 37 -20.90 -9.03 14.24
C ILE A 37 -21.92 -7.96 13.83
N ARG A 38 -23.21 -8.28 13.88
CA ARG A 38 -24.30 -7.33 13.59
C ARG A 38 -24.38 -6.18 14.60
N ARG A 39 -23.96 -6.40 15.86
CA ARG A 39 -23.98 -5.40 16.95
C ARG A 39 -22.73 -4.51 17.00
N GLN A 40 -21.61 -4.93 16.43
CA GLN A 40 -20.40 -4.09 16.34
C GLN A 40 -20.45 -3.08 15.19
N LEU A 41 -21.33 -3.31 14.20
CA LEU A 41 -21.62 -2.38 13.10
C LEU A 41 -22.55 -1.23 13.50
N SER A 42 -23.13 -1.26 14.70
CA SER A 42 -23.87 -0.14 15.29
C SER A 42 -22.96 0.79 16.11
N HIS A 43 -21.74 1.04 15.62
CA HIS A 43 -20.98 2.22 16.03
C HIS A 43 -21.41 3.37 15.12
N ASP A 44 -22.23 4.25 15.68
CA ASP A 44 -22.49 5.63 15.25
C ASP A 44 -22.87 5.82 13.77
N GLU A 45 -24.14 5.53 13.50
CA GLU A 45 -25.01 6.24 12.55
C GLU A 45 -24.39 7.47 11.86
N ASN A 46 -24.05 7.32 10.58
CA ASN A 46 -24.11 8.41 9.60
C ASN A 46 -23.35 9.70 9.95
N ALA A 47 -22.21 9.63 10.65
CA ALA A 47 -21.32 10.79 10.80
C ALA A 47 -20.56 11.05 9.48
N ALA A 48 -21.28 11.57 8.49
CA ALA A 48 -20.76 12.20 7.28
C ALA A 48 -19.69 11.38 6.53
N SER A 49 -20.00 10.14 6.12
CA SER A 49 -19.24 9.54 5.02
C SER A 49 -19.39 10.48 3.82
N PRO A 50 -18.33 11.21 3.43
CA PRO A 50 -18.45 12.19 2.37
C PRO A 50 -18.93 11.48 1.11
N SER A 51 -19.85 12.09 0.37
CA SER A 51 -20.28 11.54 -0.92
C SER A 51 -19.04 11.19 -1.75
N LEU A 52 -19.11 10.13 -2.57
CA LEU A 52 -17.96 9.69 -3.37
C LEU A 52 -17.31 10.85 -4.14
N ALA A 53 -18.14 11.78 -4.65
CA ALA A 53 -17.68 13.02 -5.29
C ALA A 53 -16.83 13.92 -4.37
N LEU A 54 -17.22 14.09 -3.10
CA LEU A 54 -16.46 14.90 -2.14
C LEU A 54 -15.15 14.20 -1.74
N GLN A 55 -15.17 12.87 -1.58
CA GLN A 55 -13.96 12.11 -1.29
C GLN A 55 -12.98 12.17 -2.47
N GLU A 56 -13.49 12.03 -3.70
CA GLU A 56 -12.70 12.15 -4.93
C GLU A 56 -12.12 13.55 -5.08
N ARG A 57 -12.93 14.61 -4.88
CA ARG A 57 -12.48 16.00 -4.89
C ARG A 57 -11.33 16.22 -3.90
N GLN A 58 -11.52 15.82 -2.63
CA GLN A 58 -10.49 15.95 -1.59
C GLN A 58 -9.23 15.14 -1.91
N HIS A 59 -9.38 14.00 -2.60
CA HIS A 59 -8.24 13.20 -3.03
C HIS A 59 -7.45 13.88 -4.14
N ILE A 60 -8.14 14.50 -5.10
CA ILE A 60 -7.54 15.29 -6.18
C ILE A 60 -6.82 16.52 -5.61
N GLU A 61 -7.48 17.31 -4.74
CA GLU A 61 -6.91 18.51 -4.12
C GLU A 61 -5.58 18.19 -3.39
N ARG A 62 -5.60 17.21 -2.48
CA ARG A 62 -4.40 16.80 -1.72
C ARG A 62 -3.27 16.27 -2.62
N THR A 63 -3.61 15.68 -3.76
CA THR A 63 -2.60 15.13 -4.68
C THR A 63 -2.03 16.20 -5.60
N LEU A 64 -2.82 17.21 -5.96
CA LEU A 64 -2.34 18.42 -6.63
C LEU A 64 -1.32 19.15 -5.75
N GLU A 65 -1.65 19.39 -4.48
CA GLU A 65 -0.74 20.06 -3.53
C GLU A 65 0.57 19.29 -3.36
N ARG A 66 0.51 17.98 -3.12
CA ARG A 66 1.71 17.12 -3.00
C ARG A 66 2.58 17.11 -4.26
N CYS A 67 1.99 17.29 -5.44
CA CYS A 67 2.72 17.35 -6.71
C CYS A 67 3.11 18.77 -7.13
N GLY A 68 2.86 19.79 -6.30
CA GLY A 68 3.12 21.18 -6.63
C GLY A 68 2.30 21.68 -7.82
N TYR A 69 1.04 21.25 -7.92
CA TYR A 69 0.10 21.54 -9.01
C TYR A 69 0.56 21.08 -10.40
N ASN A 70 1.50 20.13 -10.48
CA ASN A 70 1.89 19.49 -11.74
C ASN A 70 0.86 18.44 -12.17
N LEU A 71 -0.01 18.82 -13.11
CA LEU A 71 -1.10 17.98 -13.61
C LEU A 71 -0.66 16.61 -14.15
N LEU A 72 0.50 16.53 -14.81
CA LEU A 72 1.00 15.26 -15.34
C LEU A 72 1.35 14.31 -14.19
N ARG A 73 2.11 14.81 -13.21
CA ARG A 73 2.51 14.04 -12.03
C ARG A 73 1.31 13.66 -11.17
N THR A 74 0.35 14.58 -11.00
CA THR A 74 -0.90 14.31 -10.27
C THR A 74 -1.73 13.22 -10.96
N ALA A 75 -1.91 13.28 -12.28
CA ALA A 75 -2.67 12.26 -13.02
C ALA A 75 -2.02 10.87 -12.90
N GLN A 76 -0.69 10.80 -12.98
CA GLN A 76 0.08 9.57 -12.75
C GLN A 76 -0.10 9.04 -11.33
N ALA A 77 -0.04 9.91 -10.31
CA ALA A 77 -0.22 9.52 -8.91
C ALA A 77 -1.65 9.02 -8.62
N LEU A 78 -2.64 9.55 -9.31
CA LEU A 78 -4.04 9.13 -9.23
C LEU A 78 -4.36 7.91 -10.10
N GLY A 79 -3.47 7.54 -11.03
CA GLY A 79 -3.71 6.43 -11.96
C GLY A 79 -4.77 6.72 -13.04
N ILE A 80 -4.99 7.99 -13.38
CA ILE A 80 -5.98 8.41 -14.39
C ILE A 80 -5.33 9.13 -15.56
N ALA A 81 -6.05 9.25 -16.67
CA ALA A 81 -5.60 10.07 -17.79
C ALA A 81 -5.59 11.56 -17.43
N ARG A 82 -4.64 12.32 -17.99
CA ARG A 82 -4.54 13.78 -17.80
C ARG A 82 -5.83 14.50 -18.21
N SER A 83 -6.46 14.07 -19.31
CA SER A 83 -7.73 14.65 -19.77
C SER A 83 -8.84 14.49 -18.74
N THR A 84 -8.96 13.30 -18.13
CA THR A 84 -9.92 13.04 -17.05
C THR A 84 -9.64 13.92 -15.84
N LEU A 85 -8.37 14.11 -15.46
CA LEU A 85 -8.03 15.03 -14.37
C LEU A 85 -8.49 16.47 -14.67
N TYR A 86 -8.32 16.96 -15.91
CA TYR A 86 -8.84 18.28 -16.31
C TYR A 86 -10.35 18.39 -16.18
N GLU A 87 -11.08 17.38 -16.65
CA GLU A 87 -12.55 17.34 -16.54
C GLU A 87 -12.98 17.36 -15.08
N ARG A 88 -12.35 16.56 -14.22
CA ARG A 88 -12.64 16.53 -12.78
C ARG A 88 -12.30 17.85 -12.09
N ILE A 89 -11.19 18.49 -12.43
CA ILE A 89 -10.83 19.82 -11.90
C ILE A 89 -11.90 20.86 -12.30
N LYS A 90 -12.39 20.80 -13.54
CA LYS A 90 -13.44 21.69 -14.03
C LYS A 90 -14.79 21.42 -13.36
N ASP A 91 -15.19 20.15 -13.26
CA ASP A 91 -16.45 19.70 -12.66
C ASP A 91 -16.52 20.08 -11.17
N TYR A 92 -15.41 19.92 -10.45
CA TYR A 92 -15.33 20.27 -9.03
C TYR A 92 -14.92 21.72 -8.76
N GLY A 93 -14.63 22.53 -9.79
CA GLY A 93 -14.23 23.93 -9.64
C GLY A 93 -12.93 24.14 -8.86
N ILE A 94 -11.98 23.20 -8.93
CA ILE A 94 -10.71 23.27 -8.19
C ILE A 94 -9.82 24.35 -8.82
N LYS A 95 -9.36 25.32 -8.01
CA LYS A 95 -8.46 26.38 -8.47
C LYS A 95 -7.03 25.87 -8.52
N VAL A 96 -6.55 25.55 -9.72
CA VAL A 96 -5.13 25.27 -9.95
C VAL A 96 -4.40 26.57 -10.32
N PRO A 97 -3.30 26.94 -9.63
CA PRO A 97 -2.47 28.04 -10.06
C PRO A 97 -1.87 27.69 -11.41
N THR A 98 -2.25 28.44 -12.45
CA THR A 98 -1.63 28.34 -13.76
C THR A 98 -0.20 28.81 -13.60
N ARG A 99 0.76 27.89 -13.62
CA ARG A 99 2.18 28.25 -13.67
C ARG A 99 2.46 28.83 -15.05
N SER A 100 2.10 30.09 -15.23
CA SER A 100 2.59 30.92 -16.32
C SER A 100 4.11 31.00 -16.15
N ALA A 101 4.81 30.75 -17.26
CA ALA A 101 6.25 30.49 -17.35
C ALA A 101 7.12 31.55 -16.67
#